data_AF-A0AAE3H952-F1
#
_entry.id   AF-A0AAE3H952-F1
#
_cell.length_a   1.000
_cell.length_b   1.000
_cell.length_c   1.000
_cell.angle_alpha   90.00
_cell.angle_beta   90.00
_cell.angle_gamma   90.00
#
_symmetry.space_group_name_H-M   'P 1'
#
loop_
_entity.id
_entity.type
_entity.pdbx_description
1 polymer ?
#
loop_
_entity_poly.entity_id
_entity_poly.type
_entity_poly.pdbx_seq_one_letter_code
_entity_poly.pdbx_strand_id
1 'polypeptide(L)'
;MIDDVIKQFKELDNKDLRILQGIEMGMKHYEWVPVEELMKFTRLPFAALEHKLRQLMRKKMVVATNTPYEGYQIYFDAYDALALNTFVKRGTVSAIGDEIGVGKESVVIEAVREAELGIGEPQGVIIKFHREGRTSFKSVKRVRSHLDDKEHFSWIYAARLAAKREADIMKQLYPDVAVPKLIDNNRHALVMEVAPGSLLYRTKLEDPEWFMNTIIDQLKATYGKGIIHSDISEYNIFVYDGGVQIIDWPQYVDTGHPQADELLARDVLNVLKYFKRKYNISRDQDEVMAYIKQVQES
;
A
#
# COMPACT_ATOMS: atom_id res chain seq x y z
N MET A 1 -11.71 5.72 -11.21
CA MET A 1 -10.23 5.67 -11.13
C MET A 1 -9.80 6.56 -10.00
N ILE A 2 -8.56 6.49 -9.50
CA ILE A 2 -8.16 7.35 -8.35
C ILE A 2 -8.29 8.85 -8.70
N ASP A 3 -8.08 9.21 -9.97
CA ASP A 3 -8.28 10.56 -10.48
C ASP A 3 -9.70 11.09 -10.25
N ASP A 4 -10.71 10.24 -10.40
CA ASP A 4 -12.09 10.61 -10.14
C ASP A 4 -12.30 10.89 -8.65
N VAL A 5 -11.67 10.10 -7.79
CA VAL A 5 -11.71 10.29 -6.33
C VAL A 5 -11.02 11.60 -5.94
N ILE A 6 -9.87 11.92 -6.53
CA ILE A 6 -9.15 13.17 -6.26
C ILE A 6 -9.98 14.38 -6.65
N LYS A 7 -10.64 14.34 -7.82
CA LYS A 7 -11.56 15.40 -8.26
C LYS A 7 -12.73 15.54 -7.30
N GLN A 8 -13.36 14.43 -6.94
CA GLN A 8 -14.49 14.42 -6.01
C GLN A 8 -14.08 14.87 -4.60
N PHE A 9 -12.89 14.53 -4.14
CA PHE A 9 -12.36 14.90 -2.83
C PHE A 9 -12.30 16.42 -2.65
N LYS A 10 -11.90 17.16 -3.69
CA LYS A 10 -11.89 18.64 -3.68
C LYS A 10 -13.28 19.25 -3.52
N GLU A 11 -14.34 18.51 -3.82
CA GLU A 11 -15.73 18.96 -3.70
C GLU A 11 -16.39 18.53 -2.38
N LEU A 12 -15.73 17.70 -1.56
CA LEU A 12 -16.26 17.25 -0.27
C LEU A 12 -16.10 18.33 0.80
N ASP A 13 -17.19 18.59 1.53
CA ASP A 13 -17.13 19.45 2.71
C ASP A 13 -16.85 18.66 4.01
N ASN A 14 -16.68 19.38 5.12
CA ASN A 14 -16.43 18.77 6.43
C ASN A 14 -17.57 17.85 6.90
N LYS A 15 -18.82 18.11 6.49
CA LYS A 15 -19.97 17.26 6.86
C LYS A 15 -19.95 15.97 6.04
N ASP A 16 -19.60 16.04 4.76
CA ASP A 16 -19.42 14.86 3.91
C ASP A 16 -18.36 13.93 4.48
N LEU A 17 -17.18 14.48 4.81
CA LEU A 17 -16.09 13.72 5.43
C LEU A 17 -16.49 13.13 6.79
N ARG A 18 -17.29 13.87 7.59
CA ARG A 18 -17.82 13.37 8.86
C ARG A 18 -18.82 12.23 8.68
N ILE A 19 -19.66 12.28 7.64
CA ILE A 19 -20.59 11.20 7.30
C ILE A 19 -19.79 9.95 6.88
N LEU A 20 -18.83 10.10 5.96
CA LEU A 20 -17.99 8.98 5.51
C LEU A 20 -17.23 8.33 6.67
N GLN A 21 -16.67 9.15 7.57
CA GLN A 21 -16.01 8.66 8.78
C GLN A 21 -16.99 7.95 9.73
N GLY A 22 -18.22 8.45 9.86
CA GLY A 22 -19.27 7.80 10.65
C GLY A 22 -19.60 6.41 10.12
N ILE A 23 -19.74 6.28 8.80
CA ILE A 23 -19.95 4.98 8.14
C ILE A 23 -18.73 4.08 8.36
N GLU A 24 -17.51 4.55 8.13
CA GLU A 24 -16.27 3.78 8.38
C GLU A 24 -16.22 3.22 9.81
N MET A 25 -16.51 4.05 10.81
CA MET A 25 -16.49 3.64 12.22
C MET A 25 -17.62 2.66 12.53
N GLY A 26 -18.82 2.88 11.99
CA GLY A 26 -19.97 1.99 12.14
C GLY A 26 -19.74 0.61 11.51
N MET A 27 -19.03 0.53 10.39
CA MET A 27 -18.75 -0.74 9.70
C MET A 27 -17.94 -1.74 10.54
N LYS A 28 -17.33 -1.31 11.66
CA LYS A 28 -16.71 -2.23 12.64
C LYS A 28 -17.73 -3.10 13.39
N HIS A 29 -18.97 -2.64 13.48
CA HIS A 29 -20.01 -3.26 14.30
C HIS A 29 -21.25 -3.65 13.49
N TYR A 30 -21.45 -3.02 12.32
CA TYR A 30 -22.60 -3.22 11.47
C TYR A 30 -22.16 -3.61 10.07
N GLU A 31 -22.86 -4.57 9.46
CA GLU A 31 -22.70 -4.86 8.03
C GLU A 31 -23.16 -3.64 7.21
N TRP A 32 -24.38 -3.16 7.45
CA TRP A 32 -24.88 -1.90 6.93
C TRP A 32 -25.06 -0.93 8.09
N VAL A 33 -24.41 0.23 8.07
CA VAL A 33 -24.47 1.18 9.19
C VAL A 33 -25.85 1.83 9.22
N PRO A 34 -26.66 1.66 10.29
CA PRO A 34 -28.01 2.20 10.36
C PRO A 34 -28.00 3.74 10.30
N VAL A 35 -29.04 4.33 9.69
CA VAL A 35 -29.17 5.78 9.60
C VAL A 35 -29.22 6.46 10.96
N GLU A 36 -29.81 5.81 11.97
CA GLU A 36 -29.90 6.31 13.35
C GLU A 36 -28.52 6.45 13.99
N GLU A 37 -27.60 5.51 13.73
CA GLU A 37 -26.22 5.56 14.22
C GLU A 37 -25.45 6.70 13.53
N LEU A 38 -25.68 6.90 12.23
CA LEU A 38 -25.11 8.04 11.51
C LEU A 38 -25.65 9.38 12.02
N MET A 39 -26.94 9.47 12.35
CA MET A 39 -27.51 10.67 12.97
C MET A 39 -26.86 10.97 14.31
N LYS A 40 -26.70 9.96 15.18
CA LYS A 40 -26.00 10.12 16.48
C LYS A 40 -24.56 10.59 16.31
N PHE A 41 -23.82 10.00 15.36
CA PHE A 41 -22.41 10.31 15.12
C PHE A 41 -22.22 11.72 14.52
N THR A 42 -23.01 12.04 13.49
CA THR A 42 -22.88 13.28 12.73
C THR A 42 -23.55 14.47 13.41
N ARG A 43 -24.55 14.21 14.28
CA ARG A 43 -25.46 15.19 14.88
C ARG A 43 -26.26 15.99 13.84
N LEU A 44 -26.49 15.41 12.67
CA LEU A 44 -27.30 16.01 11.62
C LEU A 44 -28.76 15.55 11.76
N PRO A 45 -29.75 16.46 11.55
CA PRO A 45 -31.14 16.06 11.36
C PRO A 45 -31.29 15.14 10.16
N PHE A 46 -32.27 14.23 10.20
CA PHE A 46 -32.50 13.23 9.15
C PHE A 46 -32.52 13.83 7.74
N ALA A 47 -33.31 14.88 7.51
CA ALA A 47 -33.43 15.51 6.19
C ALA A 47 -32.09 16.04 5.63
N ALA A 48 -31.23 16.58 6.49
CA ALA A 48 -29.91 17.08 6.08
C ALA A 48 -28.92 15.94 5.80
N LEU A 49 -28.96 14.89 6.64
CA LEU A 49 -28.15 13.69 6.47
C LEU A 49 -28.54 12.96 5.17
N GLU A 50 -29.83 12.75 4.95
CA GLU A 50 -30.37 12.10 3.76
C GLU A 50 -29.98 12.85 2.48
N HIS A 51 -30.07 14.18 2.47
CA HIS A 51 -29.64 14.99 1.34
C HIS A 51 -28.18 14.75 0.97
N LYS A 52 -27.29 14.72 1.96
CA LYS A 52 -25.85 14.47 1.76
C LYS A 52 -25.55 13.03 1.39
N LEU A 53 -26.22 12.06 1.99
CA LEU A 53 -26.09 10.65 1.61
C LEU A 53 -26.49 10.45 0.14
N ARG A 54 -27.57 11.09 -0.33
CA ARG A 54 -27.94 11.09 -1.75
C ARG A 54 -26.86 11.72 -2.65
N GLN A 55 -26.19 12.79 -2.21
CA GLN A 55 -25.05 13.37 -2.94
C GLN A 55 -23.86 12.40 -3.00
N LEU A 56 -23.49 11.80 -1.88
CA LEU A 56 -22.38 10.84 -1.78
C LEU A 56 -22.65 9.56 -2.58
N MET A 57 -23.90 9.10 -2.64
CA MET A 57 -24.31 7.99 -3.51
C MET A 57 -24.17 8.33 -5.00
N ARG A 58 -24.52 9.56 -5.42
CA ARG A 58 -24.29 10.01 -6.81
C ARG A 58 -22.80 10.05 -7.17
N LYS A 59 -21.95 10.35 -6.20
CA LYS A 59 -20.48 10.30 -6.33
C LYS A 59 -19.91 8.87 -6.27
N LYS A 60 -20.74 7.85 -6.00
CA LYS A 60 -20.36 6.45 -5.78
C LYS A 60 -19.46 6.22 -4.56
N MET A 61 -19.46 7.16 -3.61
CA MET A 61 -18.70 7.07 -2.36
C MET A 61 -19.42 6.27 -1.28
N VAL A 62 -20.75 6.27 -1.32
CA VAL A 62 -21.63 5.56 -0.37
C VAL A 62 -22.54 4.64 -1.16
N VAL A 63 -22.81 3.46 -0.60
CA VAL A 63 -23.87 2.54 -1.06
C VAL A 63 -24.88 2.39 0.06
N ALA A 64 -26.15 2.28 -0.31
CA ALA A 64 -27.25 2.12 0.63
C ALA A 64 -27.99 0.79 0.39
N THR A 65 -28.60 0.28 1.45
CA THR A 65 -29.62 -0.77 1.42
C THR A 65 -30.86 -0.31 2.17
N ASN A 66 -32.01 -0.87 1.82
CA ASN A 66 -33.26 -0.75 2.59
C ASN A 66 -33.69 -2.09 3.20
N THR A 67 -32.84 -3.11 3.10
CA THR A 67 -33.12 -4.46 3.60
C THR A 67 -31.90 -4.97 4.38
N PRO A 68 -32.09 -5.42 5.64
CA PRO A 68 -33.34 -5.47 6.40
C PRO A 68 -33.82 -4.11 6.95
N TYR A 69 -33.02 -3.06 6.85
CA TYR A 69 -33.32 -1.68 7.28
C TYR A 69 -32.56 -0.68 6.41
N GLU A 70 -32.84 0.62 6.57
CA GLU A 70 -32.07 1.68 5.91
C GLU A 70 -30.65 1.76 6.49
N GLY A 71 -29.65 1.38 5.68
CA GLY A 71 -28.27 1.34 6.12
C GLY A 71 -27.27 1.63 5.01
N TYR A 72 -26.04 1.96 5.41
CA TYR A 72 -25.03 2.53 4.52
C TYR A 72 -23.66 1.88 4.68
N GLN A 73 -22.91 1.80 3.58
CA GLN A 73 -21.53 1.32 3.51
C GLN A 73 -20.66 2.27 2.66
N ILE A 74 -19.36 2.20 2.86
CA ILE A 74 -18.35 2.84 2.01
C ILE A 74 -17.40 1.82 1.38
N TYR A 75 -16.76 2.23 0.28
CA TYR A 75 -15.77 1.44 -0.47
C TYR A 75 -14.46 2.21 -0.62
N PHE A 76 -13.55 1.71 -1.47
CA PHE A 76 -12.25 2.31 -1.71
C PHE A 76 -12.30 3.80 -2.05
N ASP A 77 -13.22 4.27 -2.88
CA ASP A 77 -13.27 5.69 -3.27
C ASP A 77 -13.48 6.62 -2.06
N ALA A 78 -14.41 6.28 -1.15
CA ALA A 78 -14.59 7.01 0.09
C ALA A 78 -13.44 6.79 1.08
N TYR A 79 -12.89 5.57 1.13
CA TYR A 79 -11.79 5.22 2.01
C TYR A 79 -10.50 5.97 1.65
N ASP A 80 -10.24 6.11 0.34
CA ASP A 80 -9.18 6.92 -0.26
C ASP A 80 -9.35 8.39 0.12
N ALA A 81 -10.55 8.95 -0.11
CA ALA A 81 -10.85 10.34 0.23
C ALA A 81 -10.63 10.61 1.74
N LEU A 82 -11.03 9.68 2.60
CA LEU A 82 -10.77 9.76 4.02
C LEU A 82 -9.27 9.69 4.36
N ALA A 83 -8.50 8.84 3.68
CA ALA A 83 -7.05 8.75 3.88
C ALA A 83 -6.33 10.03 3.41
N LEU A 84 -6.66 10.53 2.22
CA LEU A 84 -6.16 11.80 1.67
C LEU A 84 -6.47 12.97 2.61
N ASN A 85 -7.70 13.06 3.10
CA ASN A 85 -8.08 14.07 4.08
C ASN A 85 -7.19 14.05 5.33
N THR A 86 -6.83 12.86 5.83
CA THR A 86 -5.94 12.74 6.97
C THR A 86 -4.55 13.27 6.64
N PHE A 87 -3.98 12.90 5.49
CA PHE A 87 -2.64 13.37 5.08
C PHE A 87 -2.58 14.88 4.85
N VAL A 88 -3.63 15.46 4.25
CA VAL A 88 -3.75 16.91 4.08
C VAL A 88 -3.86 17.61 5.44
N LYS A 89 -4.71 17.12 6.35
CA LYS A 89 -4.87 17.71 7.69
C LYS A 89 -3.61 17.62 8.55
N ARG A 90 -2.78 16.60 8.34
CA ARG A 90 -1.48 16.44 9.03
C ARG A 90 -0.36 17.27 8.40
N GLY A 91 -0.59 17.89 7.23
CA GLY A 91 0.46 18.58 6.48
C GLY A 91 1.48 17.64 5.82
N THR A 92 1.17 16.35 5.74
CA THR A 92 2.03 15.34 5.09
C THR A 92 1.99 15.50 3.56
N VAL A 93 0.82 15.89 3.02
CA VAL A 93 0.58 16.04 1.58
C VAL A 93 -0.09 17.39 1.35
N SER A 94 0.47 18.19 0.43
CA SER A 94 -0.04 19.50 0.02
C SER A 94 -0.62 19.51 -1.38
N ALA A 95 -0.06 18.71 -2.30
CA ALA A 95 -0.57 18.55 -3.65
C ALA A 95 -0.53 17.08 -4.09
N ILE A 96 -1.41 16.72 -5.02
CA ILE A 96 -1.49 15.39 -5.62
C ILE A 96 -1.12 15.52 -7.09
N GLY A 97 -0.20 14.68 -7.55
CA GLY A 97 0.27 14.58 -8.92
C GLY A 97 -0.40 13.44 -9.67
N ASP A 98 0.36 12.84 -10.59
CA ASP A 98 -0.14 11.82 -11.52
C ASP A 98 -0.18 10.42 -10.90
N GLU A 99 -1.04 9.58 -11.45
CA GLU A 99 -1.04 8.14 -11.19
C GLU A 99 0.13 7.48 -11.94
N ILE A 100 1.07 6.90 -11.19
CA ILE A 100 2.31 6.34 -11.75
C ILE A 100 2.31 4.81 -11.78
N GLY A 101 1.37 4.16 -11.09
CA GLY A 101 1.26 2.71 -11.08
C GLY A 101 -0.11 2.22 -10.64
N VAL A 102 -0.74 1.38 -11.47
CA VAL A 102 -1.96 0.65 -11.12
C VAL A 102 -1.69 -0.84 -11.21
N GLY A 103 -1.67 -1.48 -10.05
CA GLY A 103 -1.64 -2.93 -9.92
C GLY A 103 -3.02 -3.49 -9.58
N LYS A 104 -3.09 -4.82 -9.52
CA LYS A 104 -4.27 -5.51 -8.94
C LYS A 104 -4.38 -5.23 -7.43
N GLU A 105 -3.26 -4.96 -6.79
CA GLU A 105 -3.10 -4.96 -5.33
C GLU A 105 -2.75 -3.58 -4.77
N SER A 106 -2.44 -2.60 -5.62
CA SER A 106 -2.17 -1.23 -5.19
C SER A 106 -2.46 -0.21 -6.28
N VAL A 107 -2.67 1.04 -5.86
CA VAL A 107 -2.65 2.24 -6.71
C VAL A 107 -1.59 3.17 -6.14
N VAL A 108 -0.68 3.63 -6.98
CA VAL A 108 0.47 4.46 -6.62
C VAL A 108 0.36 5.79 -7.35
N ILE A 109 0.40 6.88 -6.58
CA ILE A 109 0.32 8.24 -7.10
C ILE A 109 1.47 9.07 -6.58
N GLU A 110 1.89 10.05 -7.37
CA GLU A 110 2.81 11.10 -6.93
C GLU A 110 2.06 12.15 -6.11
N ALA A 111 2.78 12.76 -5.19
CA ALA A 111 2.30 13.86 -4.39
C ALA A 111 3.46 14.78 -3.98
N VAL A 112 3.12 15.94 -3.45
CA VAL A 112 4.07 16.91 -2.94
C VAL A 112 3.80 17.13 -1.47
N ARG A 113 4.87 17.28 -0.70
CA ARG A 113 4.89 17.73 0.68
C ARG A 113 5.59 19.08 0.74
N GLU A 114 4.88 20.12 1.21
CA GLU A 114 5.52 21.41 1.49
C GLU A 114 6.51 21.32 2.66
N ALA A 115 7.55 22.15 2.62
CA ALA A 115 8.47 22.28 3.73
C ALA A 115 7.75 22.83 4.98
N GLU A 116 8.12 22.31 6.16
CA GLU A 116 7.58 22.82 7.42
C GLU A 116 7.92 24.31 7.58
N LEU A 117 6.93 25.11 7.98
CA LEU A 117 7.04 26.57 8.13
C LEU A 117 7.37 27.34 6.82
N GLY A 118 7.29 26.69 5.66
CA GLY A 118 7.57 27.32 4.36
C GLY A 118 9.05 27.64 4.12
N ILE A 119 9.96 27.02 4.90
CA ILE A 119 11.41 27.21 4.77
C ILE A 119 12.01 25.94 4.15
N GLY A 120 12.28 25.99 2.85
CA GLY A 120 12.84 24.88 2.07
C GLY A 120 12.10 24.66 0.75
N GLU A 121 12.60 23.75 -0.07
CA GLU A 121 11.94 23.35 -1.31
C GLU A 121 10.86 22.28 -1.02
N PRO A 122 9.74 22.28 -1.77
CA PRO A 122 8.76 21.20 -1.68
C PRO A 122 9.41 19.85 -2.01
N GLN A 123 9.07 18.83 -1.24
CA GLN A 123 9.57 17.47 -1.42
C GLN A 123 8.56 16.64 -2.20
N GLY A 124 9.00 15.97 -3.26
CA GLY A 124 8.20 14.92 -3.91
C GLY A 124 8.05 13.69 -3.00
N VAL A 125 6.84 13.15 -2.91
CA VAL A 125 6.51 11.95 -2.13
C VAL A 125 5.60 11.03 -2.93
N ILE A 126 5.54 9.76 -2.54
CA ILE A 126 4.66 8.76 -3.12
C ILE A 126 3.53 8.42 -2.15
N ILE A 127 2.31 8.35 -2.66
CA ILE A 127 1.17 7.77 -1.93
C ILE A 127 0.84 6.42 -2.55
N LYS A 128 0.94 5.35 -1.75
CA LYS A 128 0.54 3.98 -2.13
C LYS A 128 -0.74 3.61 -1.41
N PHE A 129 -1.81 3.38 -2.17
CA PHE A 129 -3.06 2.82 -1.67
C PHE A 129 -3.08 1.30 -1.89
N HIS A 130 -3.32 0.53 -0.84
CA HIS A 130 -3.51 -0.91 -0.93
C HIS A 130 -4.91 -1.26 -1.43
N ARG A 131 -4.97 -2.29 -2.27
CA ARG A 131 -6.18 -2.86 -2.89
C ARG A 131 -6.27 -4.38 -2.74
N GLU A 132 -5.34 -5.00 -2.00
CA GLU A 132 -5.34 -6.43 -1.69
C GLU A 132 -6.74 -6.90 -1.26
N GLY A 133 -7.20 -8.00 -1.84
CA GLY A 133 -8.56 -8.54 -1.67
C GLY A 133 -9.51 -8.31 -2.86
N ARG A 134 -9.21 -7.39 -3.78
CA ARG A 134 -10.09 -7.08 -4.94
C ARG A 134 -10.20 -8.23 -5.96
N THR A 135 -9.18 -9.08 -6.08
CA THR A 135 -9.11 -10.19 -7.06
C THR A 135 -9.06 -11.59 -6.43
N SER A 136 -8.46 -11.76 -5.27
CA SER A 136 -8.29 -13.07 -4.61
C SER A 136 -9.62 -13.74 -4.24
N PHE A 137 -10.71 -12.97 -4.16
CA PHE A 137 -12.06 -13.49 -3.97
C PHE A 137 -12.85 -13.68 -5.27
N LYS A 138 -12.39 -13.18 -6.43
CA LYS A 138 -13.02 -13.51 -7.73
C LYS A 138 -12.82 -14.98 -8.13
N SER A 139 -11.70 -15.59 -7.72
CA SER A 139 -11.49 -17.05 -7.85
C SER A 139 -12.30 -17.84 -6.84
N VAL A 140 -12.54 -17.30 -5.64
CA VAL A 140 -13.43 -17.88 -4.61
C VAL A 140 -14.92 -17.74 -4.96
N LYS A 141 -15.31 -16.71 -5.74
CA LYS A 141 -16.67 -16.49 -6.27
C LYS A 141 -17.22 -17.65 -7.09
N ARG A 142 -16.37 -18.50 -7.67
CA ARG A 142 -16.82 -19.69 -8.42
C ARG A 142 -17.25 -20.85 -7.52
N VAL A 143 -16.96 -20.82 -6.22
CA VAL A 143 -17.11 -22.00 -5.33
C VAL A 143 -18.18 -21.79 -4.24
N ARG A 144 -18.64 -20.56 -3.96
CA ARG A 144 -19.62 -20.30 -2.90
C ARG A 144 -20.65 -19.23 -3.30
N SER A 145 -21.76 -19.65 -3.90
CA SER A 145 -22.86 -18.78 -4.35
C SER A 145 -23.82 -18.32 -3.25
N HIS A 146 -23.44 -18.37 -1.96
CA HIS A 146 -24.38 -18.20 -0.83
C HIS A 146 -23.92 -17.16 0.22
N LEU A 147 -22.90 -16.33 -0.08
CA LEU A 147 -22.31 -15.38 0.89
C LEU A 147 -22.02 -13.99 0.27
N ASP A 148 -22.86 -13.51 -0.66
CA ASP A 148 -22.56 -12.33 -1.47
C ASP A 148 -22.47 -10.99 -0.69
N ASP A 149 -23.02 -10.86 0.52
CA ASP A 149 -23.18 -9.53 1.17
C ASP A 149 -22.15 -9.16 2.26
N LYS A 150 -21.36 -10.13 2.77
CA LYS A 150 -20.33 -9.88 3.80
C LYS A 150 -18.93 -9.56 3.24
N GLU A 151 -18.79 -9.49 1.92
CA GLU A 151 -17.49 -9.40 1.24
C GLU A 151 -16.85 -8.00 1.31
N HIS A 152 -17.65 -6.94 1.48
CA HIS A 152 -17.21 -5.56 1.26
C HIS A 152 -16.39 -4.96 2.41
N PHE A 153 -16.84 -5.14 3.66
CA PHE A 153 -16.05 -4.76 4.84
C PHE A 153 -14.72 -5.52 4.89
N SER A 154 -14.74 -6.79 4.50
CA SER A 154 -13.55 -7.64 4.47
C SER A 154 -12.43 -7.05 3.60
N TRP A 155 -12.76 -6.46 2.44
CA TRP A 155 -11.74 -5.92 1.52
C TRP A 155 -11.06 -4.65 2.02
N ILE A 156 -11.82 -3.64 2.46
CA ILE A 156 -11.21 -2.41 3.00
C ILE A 156 -10.43 -2.70 4.28
N TYR A 157 -10.89 -3.67 5.09
CA TYR A 157 -10.19 -4.12 6.28
C TYR A 157 -8.91 -4.88 5.94
N ALA A 158 -8.94 -5.78 4.95
CA ALA A 158 -7.76 -6.50 4.47
C ALA A 158 -6.72 -5.52 3.91
N ALA A 159 -7.13 -4.56 3.07
CA ALA A 159 -6.23 -3.52 2.56
C ALA A 159 -5.62 -2.66 3.67
N ARG A 160 -6.39 -2.36 4.74
CA ARG A 160 -5.88 -1.68 5.94
C ARG A 160 -4.81 -2.50 6.67
N LEU A 161 -5.00 -3.81 6.79
CA LEU A 161 -4.02 -4.70 7.42
C LEU A 161 -2.75 -4.82 6.58
N ALA A 162 -2.89 -4.93 5.26
CA ALA A 162 -1.76 -4.96 4.32
C ALA A 162 -0.92 -3.69 4.40
N ALA A 163 -1.57 -2.51 4.37
CA ALA A 163 -0.88 -1.23 4.53
C ALA A 163 -0.19 -1.12 5.89
N LYS A 164 -0.85 -1.55 6.97
CA LYS A 164 -0.22 -1.56 8.29
C LYS A 164 1.02 -2.46 8.31
N ARG A 165 0.91 -3.67 7.76
CA ARG A 165 2.01 -4.64 7.68
C ARG A 165 3.21 -4.07 6.91
N GLU A 166 2.97 -3.45 5.76
CA GLU A 166 4.04 -2.80 4.98
C GLU A 166 4.63 -1.57 5.72
N ALA A 167 3.79 -0.75 6.36
CA ALA A 167 4.29 0.39 7.15
C ALA A 167 5.19 -0.05 8.31
N ASP A 168 4.79 -1.09 9.04
CA ASP A 168 5.50 -1.57 10.23
C ASP A 168 6.87 -2.16 9.82
N ILE A 169 6.94 -2.93 8.72
CA ILE A 169 8.20 -3.51 8.25
C ILE A 169 9.14 -2.46 7.64
N MET A 170 8.62 -1.49 6.88
CA MET A 170 9.44 -0.39 6.35
C MET A 170 10.12 0.41 7.48
N LYS A 171 9.40 0.65 8.58
CA LYS A 171 9.98 1.30 9.78
C LYS A 171 11.04 0.46 10.47
N GLN A 172 10.86 -0.87 10.52
CA GLN A 172 11.83 -1.78 11.14
C GLN A 172 13.11 -1.92 10.32
N LEU A 173 12.99 -1.88 8.99
CA LEU A 173 14.11 -2.08 8.07
C LEU A 173 14.93 -0.81 7.84
N TYR A 174 14.31 0.37 7.87
CA TYR A 174 15.00 1.64 7.70
C TYR A 174 15.81 2.03 8.97
N PRO A 175 17.05 2.55 8.85
CA PRO A 175 17.81 2.84 7.64
C PRO A 175 18.75 1.70 7.19
N ASP A 176 18.77 0.58 7.91
CA ASP A 176 19.79 -0.48 7.76
C ASP A 176 19.64 -1.27 6.45
N VAL A 177 18.41 -1.32 5.91
CA VAL A 177 18.10 -1.84 4.59
C VAL A 177 17.63 -0.68 3.73
N ALA A 178 18.05 -0.67 2.46
CA ALA A 178 17.66 0.31 1.47
C ALA A 178 16.18 0.11 1.07
N VAL A 179 15.28 0.65 1.88
CA VAL A 179 13.84 0.77 1.63
C VAL A 179 13.46 2.26 1.57
N PRO A 180 12.36 2.65 0.89
CA PRO A 180 11.87 4.02 0.97
C PRO A 180 11.56 4.40 2.41
N LYS A 181 11.95 5.60 2.81
CA LYS A 181 11.59 6.09 4.15
C LYS A 181 10.09 6.33 4.19
N LEU A 182 9.41 5.68 5.14
CA LEU A 182 8.01 5.94 5.39
C LEU A 182 7.85 7.29 6.11
N ILE A 183 6.98 8.14 5.58
CA ILE A 183 6.68 9.47 6.10
C ILE A 183 5.41 9.44 6.96
N ASP A 184 4.34 8.81 6.46
CA ASP A 184 3.05 8.70 7.16
C ASP A 184 2.31 7.44 6.72
N ASN A 185 1.37 6.98 7.52
CA ASN A 185 0.45 5.92 7.15
C ASN A 185 -0.92 6.14 7.80
N ASN A 186 -1.98 5.93 7.02
CA ASN A 186 -3.34 6.02 7.52
C ASN A 186 -4.28 5.15 6.69
N ARG A 187 -5.15 4.39 7.37
CA ARG A 187 -6.05 3.43 6.74
C ARG A 187 -5.26 2.42 5.90
N HIS A 188 -5.57 2.30 4.62
CA HIS A 188 -4.93 1.46 3.61
C HIS A 188 -3.92 2.22 2.76
N ALA A 189 -3.49 3.41 3.18
CA ALA A 189 -2.59 4.26 2.41
C ALA A 189 -1.29 4.55 3.17
N LEU A 190 -0.19 4.59 2.43
CA LEU A 190 1.16 4.92 2.88
C LEU A 190 1.64 6.18 2.15
N VAL A 191 2.35 7.05 2.86
CA VAL A 191 3.14 8.13 2.26
C VAL A 191 4.61 7.84 2.51
N MET A 192 5.42 7.80 1.46
CA MET A 192 6.84 7.46 1.52
C MET A 192 7.66 8.35 0.59
N GLU A 193 8.98 8.40 0.81
CA GLU A 193 9.90 9.10 -0.10
C GLU A 193 9.91 8.46 -1.49
N VAL A 194 10.19 9.27 -2.51
CA VAL A 194 10.36 8.80 -3.88
C VAL A 194 11.63 7.96 -3.96
N ALA A 195 11.52 6.74 -4.48
CA ALA A 195 12.69 5.89 -4.69
C ALA A 195 13.58 6.48 -5.80
N PRO A 196 14.89 6.63 -5.60
CA PRO A 196 15.78 7.25 -6.57
C PRO A 196 15.99 6.37 -7.80
N GLY A 197 16.24 7.02 -8.93
CA GLY A 197 16.59 6.37 -10.18
C GLY A 197 15.40 5.70 -10.88
N SER A 198 15.56 4.46 -11.30
CA SER A 198 14.58 3.76 -12.14
C SER A 198 14.50 2.27 -11.81
N LEU A 199 13.35 1.66 -12.11
CA LEU A 199 13.15 0.23 -11.90
C LEU A 199 14.14 -0.61 -12.71
N LEU A 200 14.75 -1.61 -12.07
CA LEU A 200 15.78 -2.48 -12.60
C LEU A 200 15.38 -3.09 -13.95
N TYR A 201 14.13 -3.54 -14.11
CA TYR A 201 13.67 -4.12 -15.37
C TYR A 201 13.80 -3.17 -16.57
N ARG A 202 13.62 -1.86 -16.36
CA ARG A 202 13.73 -0.80 -17.40
C ARG A 202 15.14 -0.27 -17.57
N THR A 203 16.03 -0.49 -16.61
CA THR A 203 17.37 0.10 -16.60
C THR A 203 18.39 -0.85 -17.23
N LYS A 204 19.28 -0.31 -18.08
CA LYS A 204 20.50 -1.00 -18.49
C LYS A 204 21.61 -0.58 -17.52
N LEU A 205 22.22 -1.56 -16.85
CA LEU A 205 23.25 -1.31 -15.84
C LEU A 205 24.62 -1.16 -16.51
N GLU A 206 25.41 -0.20 -16.01
CA GLU A 206 26.80 0.01 -16.43
C GLU A 206 27.73 -1.02 -15.80
N ASP A 207 27.55 -1.31 -14.51
CA ASP A 207 28.25 -2.36 -13.77
C ASP A 207 27.25 -3.39 -13.19
N PRO A 208 26.76 -4.34 -14.01
CA PRO A 208 25.75 -5.29 -13.56
C PRO A 208 26.23 -6.21 -12.44
N GLU A 209 27.54 -6.50 -12.34
CA GLU A 209 28.07 -7.38 -11.30
C GLU A 209 28.06 -6.67 -9.94
N TRP A 210 28.45 -5.40 -9.90
CA TRP A 210 28.34 -4.58 -8.69
C TRP A 210 26.90 -4.50 -8.19
N PHE A 211 25.95 -4.14 -9.06
CA PHE A 211 24.53 -4.05 -8.69
C PHE A 211 23.95 -5.39 -8.20
N MET A 212 24.33 -6.52 -8.83
CA MET A 212 23.92 -7.85 -8.37
C MET A 212 24.40 -8.11 -6.94
N ASN A 213 25.67 -7.81 -6.66
CA ASN A 213 26.24 -7.97 -5.31
C ASN A 213 25.54 -7.04 -4.31
N THR A 214 25.28 -5.78 -4.67
CA THR A 214 24.54 -4.84 -3.82
C THR A 214 23.14 -5.35 -3.48
N ILE A 215 22.42 -5.94 -4.43
CA ILE A 215 21.10 -6.54 -4.18
C ILE A 215 21.23 -7.72 -3.21
N ILE A 216 22.22 -8.60 -3.41
CA ILE A 216 22.48 -9.74 -2.51
C ILE A 216 22.82 -9.26 -1.09
N ASP A 217 23.60 -8.19 -0.97
CA ASP A 217 23.92 -7.57 0.33
C ASP A 217 22.68 -7.00 1.03
N GLN A 218 21.72 -6.42 0.28
CA GLN A 218 20.43 -6.03 0.84
C GLN A 218 19.63 -7.25 1.33
N LEU A 219 19.60 -8.36 0.59
CA LEU A 219 18.94 -9.60 1.03
C LEU A 219 19.62 -10.18 2.29
N LYS A 220 20.93 -10.05 2.41
CA LYS A 220 21.67 -10.40 3.63
C LYS A 220 21.29 -9.51 4.81
N ALA A 221 21.25 -8.19 4.60
CA ALA A 221 20.84 -7.24 5.64
C ALA A 221 19.41 -7.51 6.12
N THR A 222 18.47 -7.80 5.20
CA THR A 222 17.08 -8.14 5.56
C THR A 222 17.02 -9.45 6.35
N TYR A 223 17.75 -10.47 5.90
CA TYR A 223 17.80 -11.76 6.60
C TYR A 223 18.39 -11.62 8.01
N GLY A 224 19.43 -10.80 8.17
CA GLY A 224 20.01 -10.45 9.47
C GLY A 224 19.05 -9.72 10.41
N LYS A 225 18.01 -9.05 9.88
CA LYS A 225 16.91 -8.48 10.66
C LYS A 225 15.79 -9.48 10.95
N GLY A 226 15.96 -10.75 10.57
CA GLY A 226 14.96 -11.81 10.73
C GLY A 226 13.87 -11.77 9.67
N ILE A 227 14.08 -11.10 8.53
CA ILE A 227 13.06 -10.84 7.52
C ILE A 227 13.49 -11.34 6.15
N ILE A 228 12.56 -11.97 5.45
CA ILE A 228 12.69 -12.35 4.04
C ILE A 228 11.59 -11.60 3.28
N HIS A 229 11.95 -10.96 2.16
CA HIS A 229 10.99 -10.19 1.38
C HIS A 229 9.90 -11.08 0.75
N SER A 230 10.27 -12.29 0.32
CA SER A 230 9.37 -13.31 -0.23
C SER A 230 8.49 -12.82 -1.37
N ASP A 231 9.00 -11.89 -2.19
CA ASP A 231 8.47 -11.56 -3.52
C ASP A 231 9.47 -10.74 -4.35
N ILE A 232 10.78 -11.06 -4.26
CA ILE A 232 11.79 -10.25 -4.97
C ILE A 232 11.79 -10.55 -6.47
N SER A 233 11.80 -9.47 -7.26
CA SER A 233 11.96 -9.50 -8.72
C SER A 233 12.55 -8.19 -9.24
N GLU A 234 12.90 -8.14 -10.53
CA GLU A 234 13.37 -6.92 -11.20
C GLU A 234 12.36 -5.77 -11.25
N TYR A 235 11.10 -6.03 -10.87
CA TYR A 235 10.02 -5.04 -10.81
C TYR A 235 9.94 -4.34 -9.46
N ASN A 236 10.61 -4.87 -8.43
CA ASN A 236 10.54 -4.39 -7.04
C ASN A 236 11.86 -3.75 -6.59
N ILE A 237 12.80 -3.55 -7.51
CA ILE A 237 14.15 -3.01 -7.23
C ILE A 237 14.34 -1.74 -8.06
N PHE A 238 14.54 -0.62 -7.39
CA PHE A 238 15.04 0.61 -7.99
C PHE A 238 16.56 0.61 -8.00
N VAL A 239 17.15 1.15 -9.07
CA VAL A 239 18.59 1.32 -9.24
C VAL A 239 18.91 2.76 -9.62
N TYR A 240 20.02 3.26 -9.05
CA TYR A 240 20.56 4.60 -9.28
C TYR A 240 22.08 4.55 -9.08
N ASP A 241 22.79 5.61 -9.44
CA ASP A 241 24.27 5.65 -9.40
C ASP A 241 24.87 5.32 -8.02
N GLY A 242 24.12 5.59 -6.95
CA GLY A 242 24.54 5.34 -5.56
C GLY A 242 24.14 3.98 -5.00
N GLY A 243 23.38 3.15 -5.71
CA GLY A 243 22.99 1.82 -5.23
C GLY A 243 21.59 1.38 -5.63
N VAL A 244 20.95 0.62 -4.75
CA VAL A 244 19.62 0.04 -4.97
C VAL A 244 18.66 0.42 -3.87
N GLN A 245 17.36 0.36 -4.15
CA GLN A 245 16.31 0.45 -3.14
C GLN A 245 15.21 -0.57 -3.44
N ILE A 246 14.78 -1.32 -2.43
CA ILE A 246 13.78 -2.37 -2.55
C ILE A 246 12.43 -1.86 -2.06
N ILE A 247 11.40 -2.06 -2.88
CA ILE A 247 10.02 -1.66 -2.61
C ILE A 247 9.10 -2.87 -2.53
N ASP A 248 7.85 -2.63 -2.13
CA ASP A 248 6.77 -3.61 -2.12
C ASP A 248 6.95 -4.74 -1.10
N TRP A 249 6.84 -4.37 0.17
CA TRP A 249 7.05 -5.28 1.30
C TRP A 249 5.82 -6.00 1.86
N PRO A 250 4.57 -5.92 1.37
CA PRO A 250 3.43 -6.48 2.11
C PRO A 250 3.48 -8.01 2.29
N GLN A 251 4.20 -8.72 1.41
CA GLN A 251 4.30 -10.18 1.39
C GLN A 251 5.48 -10.76 2.17
N TYR A 252 6.22 -9.94 2.94
CA TYR A 252 7.39 -10.41 3.71
C TYR A 252 7.04 -11.56 4.67
N VAL A 253 8.03 -12.39 5.00
CA VAL A 253 7.92 -13.43 6.04
C VAL A 253 9.09 -13.34 7.02
N ASP A 254 8.86 -13.81 8.25
CA ASP A 254 9.91 -13.96 9.25
C ASP A 254 10.81 -15.16 8.92
N THR A 255 12.08 -15.12 9.30
CA THR A 255 13.04 -16.23 9.11
C THR A 255 12.66 -17.51 9.87
N GLY A 256 11.76 -17.41 10.86
CA GLY A 256 11.17 -18.57 11.55
C GLY A 256 10.00 -19.22 10.80
N HIS A 257 9.58 -18.69 9.64
CA HIS A 257 8.49 -19.26 8.85
C HIS A 257 8.84 -20.68 8.37
N PRO A 258 7.91 -21.65 8.36
CA PRO A 258 8.20 -23.03 7.93
C PRO A 258 8.81 -23.17 6.53
N GLN A 259 8.53 -22.19 5.66
CA GLN A 259 9.03 -22.13 4.29
C GLN A 259 10.08 -21.02 4.07
N ALA A 260 10.68 -20.48 5.13
CA ALA A 260 11.64 -19.38 5.05
C ALA A 260 12.77 -19.68 4.04
N ASP A 261 13.38 -20.87 4.14
CA ASP A 261 14.48 -21.27 3.26
C ASP A 261 14.07 -21.37 1.79
N GLU A 262 12.87 -21.90 1.51
CA GLU A 262 12.33 -22.00 0.15
C GLU A 262 12.04 -20.61 -0.45
N LEU A 263 11.48 -19.71 0.36
CA LEU A 263 11.13 -18.36 -0.05
C LEU A 263 12.38 -17.51 -0.31
N LEU A 264 13.39 -17.60 0.57
CA LEU A 264 14.67 -16.94 0.34
C LEU A 264 15.38 -17.50 -0.89
N ALA A 265 15.41 -18.84 -1.05
CA ALA A 265 15.98 -19.47 -2.23
C ALA A 265 15.31 -19.00 -3.52
N ARG A 266 13.99 -18.82 -3.51
CA ARG A 266 13.24 -18.29 -4.65
C ARG A 266 13.61 -16.84 -4.95
N ASP A 267 13.71 -15.99 -3.93
CA ASP A 267 14.11 -14.58 -4.09
C ASP A 267 15.52 -14.48 -4.70
N VAL A 268 16.49 -15.25 -4.17
CA VAL A 268 17.85 -15.33 -4.72
C VAL A 268 17.84 -15.83 -6.17
N LEU A 269 17.09 -16.91 -6.45
CA LEU A 269 16.99 -17.47 -7.79
C LEU A 269 16.42 -16.47 -8.80
N ASN A 270 15.43 -15.65 -8.40
CA ASN A 270 14.85 -14.62 -9.27
C ASN A 270 15.90 -13.56 -9.65
N VAL A 271 16.69 -13.10 -8.68
CA VAL A 271 17.80 -12.17 -8.91
C VAL A 271 18.82 -12.80 -9.88
N LEU A 272 19.32 -14.00 -9.58
CA LEU A 272 20.32 -14.66 -10.40
C LEU A 272 19.81 -14.94 -11.84
N LYS A 273 18.54 -15.34 -11.99
CA LYS A 273 17.93 -15.55 -13.31
C LYS A 273 17.87 -14.26 -14.11
N TYR A 274 17.52 -13.13 -13.49
CA TYR A 274 17.49 -11.84 -14.15
C TYR A 274 18.87 -11.46 -14.70
N PHE A 275 19.92 -11.54 -13.86
CA PHE A 275 21.29 -11.19 -14.25
C PHE A 275 21.87 -12.14 -15.29
N LYS A 276 21.58 -13.45 -15.19
CA LYS A 276 21.95 -14.42 -16.23
C LYS A 276 21.30 -14.11 -17.57
N ARG A 277 20.00 -13.83 -17.56
CA ARG A 277 19.22 -13.56 -18.78
C ARG A 277 19.65 -12.25 -19.46
N LYS A 278 19.86 -11.18 -18.69
CA LYS A 278 20.10 -9.83 -19.24
C LYS A 278 21.57 -9.49 -19.47
N TYR A 279 22.48 -10.06 -18.66
CA TYR A 279 23.90 -9.72 -18.66
C TYR A 279 24.84 -10.92 -18.78
N ASN A 280 24.31 -12.15 -18.90
CA ASN A 280 25.10 -13.38 -18.95
C ASN A 280 26.00 -13.61 -17.72
N ILE A 281 25.62 -13.05 -16.56
CA ILE A 281 26.33 -13.23 -15.29
C ILE A 281 25.68 -14.40 -14.54
N SER A 282 26.48 -15.37 -14.11
CA SER A 282 26.02 -16.52 -13.34
C SER A 282 26.77 -16.60 -12.00
N ARG A 283 26.06 -17.04 -10.96
CA ARG A 283 26.58 -17.40 -9.64
C ARG A 283 25.95 -18.70 -9.20
N ASP A 284 26.66 -19.45 -8.36
CA ASP A 284 26.08 -20.61 -7.70
C ASP A 284 25.06 -20.15 -6.64
N GLN A 285 23.87 -20.75 -6.67
CA GLN A 285 22.80 -20.35 -5.77
C GLN A 285 23.10 -20.73 -4.32
N ASP A 286 23.72 -21.88 -4.09
CA ASP A 286 24.00 -22.39 -2.74
C ASP A 286 25.09 -21.55 -2.07
N GLU A 287 26.10 -21.10 -2.83
CA GLU A 287 27.10 -20.14 -2.35
C GLU A 287 26.47 -18.80 -1.93
N VAL A 288 25.55 -18.26 -2.74
CA VAL A 288 24.86 -16.99 -2.41
C VAL A 288 23.95 -17.17 -1.19
N MET A 289 23.23 -18.29 -1.10
CA MET A 289 22.41 -18.62 0.07
C MET A 289 23.27 -18.75 1.34
N ALA A 290 24.42 -19.42 1.26
CA ALA A 290 25.35 -19.52 2.38
C ALA A 290 25.87 -18.14 2.80
N TYR A 291 26.23 -17.28 1.84
CA TYR A 291 26.66 -15.91 2.13
C TYR A 291 25.60 -15.08 2.86
N ILE A 292 24.35 -15.13 2.41
CA ILE A 292 23.21 -14.43 3.04
C ILE A 292 22.98 -14.92 4.47
N LYS A 293 23.05 -16.24 4.69
CA LYS A 293 22.82 -16.85 6.02
C LYS A 293 24.00 -16.71 6.99
N GLN A 294 25.19 -16.32 6.52
CA GLN A 294 26.32 -15.93 7.38
C GLN A 294 26.03 -14.58 8.04
N VAL A 295 25.09 -14.54 8.97
CA VAL A 295 24.85 -13.38 9.83
C VAL A 295 25.85 -13.47 10.98
N GLN A 296 26.72 -12.46 11.11
CA GLN A 296 27.60 -12.34 12.27
C GLN A 296 26.74 -12.14 13.51
N GLU A 297 26.84 -13.05 14.48
CA GLU A 297 26.42 -12.80 15.85
C GLU A 297 27.13 -11.51 16.30
N SER A 298 26.37 -10.43 16.45
CA SER A 298 26.83 -9.14 16.98
C SER A 298 26.49 -9.07 18.46
#